data_AF-A0A0Q4NVZ6-F1
#
_entry.id   AF-A0A0Q4NVZ6-F1
#
_cell.length_a   1.000
_cell.length_b   1.000
_cell.length_c   1.000
_cell.angle_alpha   90.00
_cell.angle_beta   90.00
_cell.angle_gamma   90.00
#
_symmetry.space_group_name_H-M   'P 1'
#
loop_
_entity.id
_entity.type
_entity.pdbx_description
1 polymer ?
#
loop_
_entity_poly.entity_id
_entity_poly.type
_entity_poly.pdbx_seq_one_letter_code
_entity_poly.pdbx_strand_id
1 'polypeptide(L)'
;MSSAASFRVEKDLLGTLEVPADAYYGIQTLRAANNFHLSGVPLSHYPKLVVALAMVKQAAADANRELGHLSDAKHAAITAACARLIQGDYHDQFVVDMIQGGAGTSTNMNANEVIANVALEAMGHQKGEYQYLHPNNDVNMAQSTNDAYPTAIRLGLLLGHDALLSSLDSLIQAFAAKGKEFDHVLKMGRTQLQDAVPMTLGQEFRAFATTMTEDLQRLRSLAPELLTEINLGGTAIGTGINADPGYQALAVQRLAAISGQPLVPAADLIEATSDMGAFVLFSGMLKRTAVKLSKICNDLRLLSSGPRTGINEINLPARQPGSSIMPGKVNPVIPEAVNQVAFAIMGNDLALTVAAEGGQLQLNVMEPLIAYKIFDSIRLLQRAMDMLREHCIVGITANEQRCRELVEHSIGLVTALNPYIGYENATRIARVALETGRGVLELVREEKLLDDAMLDDILRPENMIAPRLVPLKA
;
A
#
# COMPACT_ATOMS: atom_id res chain seq x y z
N MET A 1 18.66 28.61 28.78
CA MET A 1 19.95 28.06 29.24
C MET A 1 19.95 26.60 28.81
N SER A 2 20.78 26.25 27.82
CA SER A 2 20.89 24.86 27.35
C SER A 2 21.46 24.03 28.50
N SER A 3 20.73 23.04 29.01
CA SER A 3 21.31 22.06 29.93
C SER A 3 22.47 21.39 29.19
N ALA A 4 23.68 21.42 29.77
CA ALA A 4 24.80 20.68 29.21
C ALA A 4 24.36 19.24 28.95
N ALA A 5 24.48 18.77 27.71
CA ALA A 5 24.11 17.41 27.34
C ALA A 5 24.94 16.44 28.21
N SER A 6 24.25 15.61 29.00
CA SER A 6 24.88 14.57 29.80
C SER A 6 25.06 13.34 28.93
N PHE A 7 26.22 12.68 29.05
CA PHE A 7 26.56 11.48 28.28
C PHE A 7 26.97 10.34 29.21
N ARG A 8 26.76 9.11 28.76
CA ARG A 8 27.34 7.89 29.33
C ARG A 8 28.33 7.27 28.33
N VAL A 9 29.39 6.66 28.83
CA VAL A 9 30.38 5.99 27.97
C VAL A 9 30.01 4.52 27.83
N GLU A 10 29.81 4.08 26.59
CA GLU A 10 29.60 2.67 26.27
C GLU A 10 30.79 2.11 25.47
N LYS A 11 30.93 0.79 25.44
CA LYS A 11 31.99 0.08 24.73
C LYS A 11 31.43 -1.06 23.89
N ASP A 12 31.87 -1.17 22.65
CA ASP A 12 31.67 -2.32 21.78
C ASP A 12 33.00 -2.84 21.23
N LEU A 13 32.94 -3.70 20.20
CA LEU A 13 34.12 -4.26 19.54
C LEU A 13 35.06 -3.18 18.97
N LEU A 14 34.53 -2.05 18.53
CA LEU A 14 35.28 -0.99 17.86
C LEU A 14 35.83 0.07 18.83
N GLY A 15 35.60 -0.09 20.13
CA GLY A 15 36.07 0.82 21.18
C GLY A 15 34.91 1.50 21.90
N THR A 16 35.13 2.73 22.36
CA THR A 16 34.19 3.48 23.20
C THR A 16 33.59 4.68 22.49
N LEU A 17 32.34 5.03 22.83
CA LEU A 17 31.70 6.29 22.41
C LEU A 17 30.85 6.86 23.56
N GLU A 18 30.65 8.17 23.52
CA GLU A 18 29.72 8.89 24.39
C GLU A 18 28.30 8.82 23.81
N VAL A 19 27.39 8.18 24.54
CA VAL A 19 25.96 8.06 24.20
C VAL A 19 25.17 9.04 25.07
N PRO A 20 24.18 9.78 24.54
CA PRO A 20 23.34 10.66 25.36
C PRO A 20 22.75 9.94 26.57
N ALA A 21 22.84 10.52 27.77
CA ALA A 21 22.49 9.83 29.01
C ALA A 21 21.01 9.47 29.10
N ASP A 22 20.14 10.20 28.42
CA ASP A 22 18.70 9.99 28.33
C ASP A 22 18.29 8.97 27.24
N ALA A 23 19.14 8.71 26.25
CA ALA A 23 18.86 7.77 25.17
C ALA A 23 18.77 6.33 25.68
N TYR A 24 17.75 5.59 25.24
CA TYR A 24 17.62 4.15 25.51
C TYR A 24 18.40 3.29 24.53
N TYR A 25 18.69 3.79 23.33
CA TYR A 25 19.60 3.11 22.42
C TYR A 25 21.04 3.18 22.93
N GLY A 26 21.91 2.28 22.47
CA GLY A 26 23.29 2.15 22.90
C GLY A 26 24.31 2.55 21.83
N ILE A 27 25.56 2.12 22.05
CA ILE A 27 26.68 2.47 21.18
C ILE A 27 26.52 1.98 19.74
N GLN A 28 25.95 0.80 19.50
CA GLN A 28 25.86 0.28 18.12
C GLN A 28 24.82 1.07 17.31
N THR A 29 23.71 1.43 17.94
CA THR A 29 22.73 2.34 17.34
C THR A 29 23.34 3.71 17.06
N LEU A 30 24.09 4.28 18.00
CA LEU A 30 24.73 5.57 17.80
C LEU A 30 25.74 5.53 16.64
N ARG A 31 26.52 4.46 16.52
CA ARG A 31 27.42 4.26 15.36
C ARG A 31 26.64 4.20 14.07
N ALA A 32 25.54 3.46 14.03
CA ALA A 32 24.70 3.36 12.85
C ALA A 32 24.10 4.71 12.46
N ALA A 33 23.55 5.46 13.43
CA ALA A 33 23.06 6.81 13.22
C ALA A 33 24.16 7.73 12.67
N ASN A 34 25.37 7.68 13.22
CA ASN A 34 26.50 8.47 12.74
C ASN A 34 26.94 8.09 11.31
N ASN A 35 26.93 6.80 10.98
CA ASN A 35 27.37 6.28 9.68
C ASN A 35 26.35 6.51 8.57
N PHE A 36 25.05 6.43 8.88
CA PHE A 36 23.98 6.39 7.89
C PHE A 36 23.04 7.58 8.04
N HIS A 37 23.28 8.60 7.23
CA HIS A 37 22.41 9.77 7.07
C HIS A 37 22.01 9.90 5.60
N LEU A 38 21.17 8.98 5.13
CA LEU A 38 20.95 8.78 3.69
C LEU A 38 19.55 9.22 3.25
N SER A 39 18.49 8.63 3.83
CA SER A 39 17.11 8.95 3.45
C SER A 39 16.52 10.06 4.31
N GLY A 40 17.02 10.22 5.55
CA GLY A 40 16.43 11.08 6.56
C GLY A 40 15.14 10.52 7.16
N VAL A 41 14.79 9.27 6.86
CA VAL A 41 13.63 8.57 7.42
C VAL A 41 14.11 7.57 8.47
N PRO A 42 13.87 7.84 9.77
CA PRO A 42 14.23 6.91 10.83
C PRO A 42 13.27 5.72 10.89
N LEU A 43 13.73 4.63 11.50
CA LEU A 43 12.94 3.44 11.77
C LEU A 43 11.64 3.74 12.54
N SER A 44 11.66 4.71 13.46
CA SER A 44 10.50 5.20 14.20
C SER A 44 9.33 5.70 13.34
N HIS A 45 9.61 6.06 12.08
CA HIS A 45 8.58 6.44 11.10
C HIS A 45 7.66 5.27 10.72
N TYR A 46 8.09 4.04 10.98
CA TYR A 46 7.36 2.79 10.69
C TYR A 46 7.05 2.02 11.99
N PRO A 47 6.07 2.48 12.80
CA PRO A 47 5.82 1.93 14.13
C PRO A 47 5.46 0.44 14.13
N LYS A 48 4.84 -0.08 13.06
CA LYS A 48 4.52 -1.51 12.94
C LYS A 48 5.77 -2.40 12.87
N LEU A 49 6.87 -1.89 12.31
CA LEU A 49 8.15 -2.61 12.31
C LEU A 49 8.80 -2.61 13.71
N VAL A 50 8.71 -1.49 14.44
CA VAL A 50 9.16 -1.41 15.84
C VAL A 50 8.38 -2.36 16.73
N VAL A 51 7.04 -2.38 16.60
CA VAL A 51 6.17 -3.32 17.32
C VAL A 51 6.53 -4.77 16.98
N ALA A 52 6.74 -5.08 15.69
CA ALA A 52 7.11 -6.42 15.27
C ALA A 52 8.47 -6.87 15.84
N LEU A 53 9.48 -5.98 15.87
CA LEU A 53 10.76 -6.25 16.53
C LEU A 53 10.56 -6.59 18.01
N ALA A 54 9.78 -5.78 18.74
CA ALA A 54 9.48 -6.04 20.15
C ALA A 54 8.76 -7.39 20.37
N MET A 55 7.80 -7.75 19.49
CA MET A 55 7.13 -9.05 19.54
C MET A 55 8.09 -10.21 19.29
N VAL A 56 9.02 -10.08 18.32
CA VAL A 56 10.06 -11.10 18.06
C VAL A 56 10.96 -11.28 19.28
N LYS A 57 11.41 -10.19 19.91
CA LYS A 57 12.25 -10.24 21.11
C LYS A 57 11.52 -10.83 22.32
N GLN A 58 10.23 -10.51 22.49
CA GLN A 58 9.38 -11.16 23.49
C GLN A 58 9.33 -12.68 23.29
N ALA A 59 9.01 -13.11 22.07
CA ALA A 59 8.83 -14.53 21.76
C ALA A 59 10.13 -15.33 21.96
N ALA A 60 11.27 -14.75 21.59
CA ALA A 60 12.58 -15.33 21.84
C ALA A 60 12.91 -15.41 23.34
N ALA A 61 12.58 -14.38 24.12
CA ALA A 61 12.77 -14.40 25.57
C ALA A 61 11.89 -15.47 26.24
N ASP A 62 10.62 -15.61 25.82
CA ASP A 62 9.70 -16.63 26.30
C ASP A 62 10.24 -18.04 26.04
N ALA A 63 10.70 -18.31 24.81
CA ALA A 63 11.26 -19.60 24.43
C ALA A 63 12.53 -19.92 25.22
N ASN A 64 13.47 -18.97 25.33
CA ASN A 64 14.71 -19.19 26.08
C ASN A 64 14.46 -19.39 27.58
N ARG A 65 13.45 -18.73 28.15
CA ARG A 65 13.04 -18.94 29.55
C ARG A 65 12.43 -20.32 29.74
N GLU A 66 11.56 -20.76 28.83
CA GLU A 66 10.93 -22.09 28.89
C GLU A 66 11.96 -23.24 28.74
N LEU A 67 13.01 -23.02 27.95
CA LEU A 67 14.13 -23.95 27.79
C LEU A 67 15.18 -23.87 28.91
N GLY A 68 15.03 -22.93 29.85
CA GLY A 68 15.94 -22.76 30.99
C GLY A 68 17.23 -22.00 30.70
N HIS A 69 17.37 -21.38 29.53
CA HIS A 69 18.54 -20.58 29.14
C HIS A 69 18.48 -19.14 29.67
N LEU A 70 17.27 -18.60 29.89
CA LEU A 70 17.05 -17.24 30.42
C LEU A 70 16.40 -17.29 31.80
N SER A 71 16.93 -16.53 32.77
CA SER A 71 16.38 -16.49 34.13
C SER A 71 15.03 -15.77 34.20
N ASP A 72 14.17 -16.19 35.14
CA ASP A 72 12.85 -15.58 35.33
C ASP A 72 12.91 -14.05 35.56
N ALA A 73 13.94 -13.57 36.28
CA ALA A 73 14.11 -12.14 36.54
C ALA A 73 14.38 -11.33 35.26
N LYS A 74 15.29 -11.81 34.40
CA LYS A 74 15.59 -11.15 33.12
C LYS A 74 14.44 -11.28 32.14
N HIS A 75 13.81 -12.45 32.09
CA HIS A 75 12.61 -12.69 31.29
C HIS A 75 11.48 -11.72 31.63
N ALA A 76 11.18 -11.55 32.93
CA ALA A 76 10.14 -10.61 33.38
C ALA A 76 10.46 -9.16 32.98
N ALA A 77 11.71 -8.74 33.11
CA ALA A 77 12.14 -7.39 32.75
C ALA A 77 12.09 -7.13 31.24
N ILE A 78 12.59 -8.07 30.42
CA ILE A 78 12.45 -8.01 28.95
C ILE A 78 10.98 -7.98 28.56
N THR A 79 10.15 -8.80 29.22
CA THR A 79 8.73 -8.86 28.93
C THR A 79 8.02 -7.53 29.17
N ALA A 80 8.31 -6.89 30.29
CA ALA A 80 7.79 -5.56 30.59
C ALA A 80 8.26 -4.51 29.57
N ALA A 81 9.52 -4.54 29.16
CA ALA A 81 10.06 -3.62 28.15
C ALA A 81 9.39 -3.79 26.78
N CYS A 82 9.27 -5.04 26.30
CA CYS A 82 8.59 -5.35 25.04
C CYS A 82 7.12 -4.92 25.06
N ALA A 83 6.41 -5.14 26.17
CA ALA A 83 5.01 -4.71 26.30
C ALA A 83 4.84 -3.19 26.11
N ARG A 84 5.77 -2.38 26.63
CA ARG A 84 5.75 -0.91 26.46
C ARG A 84 5.99 -0.50 25.01
N LEU A 85 6.97 -1.12 24.34
CA LEU A 85 7.23 -0.89 22.92
C LEU A 85 6.04 -1.28 22.04
N ILE A 86 5.36 -2.39 22.35
CA ILE A 86 4.16 -2.83 21.64
C ILE A 86 3.02 -1.80 21.79
N GLN A 87 2.95 -1.11 22.94
CA GLN A 87 1.96 -0.06 23.20
C GLN A 87 2.30 1.30 22.56
N GLY A 88 3.51 1.47 22.00
CA GLY A 88 3.94 2.70 21.34
C GLY A 88 4.94 3.56 22.13
N ASP A 89 5.28 3.18 23.36
CA ASP A 89 6.30 3.87 24.14
C ASP A 89 7.67 3.69 23.49
N TYR A 90 8.55 4.69 23.62
CA TYR A 90 9.96 4.63 23.21
C TYR A 90 10.22 4.46 21.71
N HIS A 91 9.21 4.62 20.85
CA HIS A 91 9.40 4.53 19.39
C HIS A 91 10.38 5.57 18.86
N ASP A 92 10.46 6.74 19.49
CA ASP A 92 11.42 7.81 19.20
C ASP A 92 12.89 7.38 19.42
N GLN A 93 13.13 6.28 20.13
CA GLN A 93 14.47 5.72 20.38
C GLN A 93 14.96 4.81 19.23
N PHE A 94 14.13 4.61 18.20
CA PHE A 94 14.47 3.85 16.99
C PHE A 94 14.94 4.80 15.89
N VAL A 95 16.19 5.21 16.00
CA VAL A 95 16.75 6.36 15.26
C VAL A 95 17.52 5.97 13.99
N VAL A 96 17.76 4.68 13.76
CA VAL A 96 18.53 4.23 12.58
C VAL A 96 17.78 4.56 11.29
N ASP A 97 18.50 5.07 10.29
CA ASP A 97 17.95 5.33 8.95
C ASP A 97 17.48 4.01 8.31
N MET A 98 16.34 4.08 7.62
CA MET A 98 15.78 2.94 6.91
C MET A 98 16.67 2.44 5.76
N ILE A 99 17.56 3.30 5.24
CA ILE A 99 18.67 2.90 4.38
C ILE A 99 19.93 2.82 5.23
N GLN A 100 20.40 1.59 5.45
CA GLN A 100 21.57 1.27 6.27
C GLN A 100 22.36 0.12 5.66
N GLY A 101 23.66 0.07 5.95
CA GLY A 101 24.49 -1.11 5.67
C GLY A 101 24.33 -2.19 6.74
N GLY A 102 24.81 -3.41 6.44
CA GLY A 102 24.87 -4.51 7.42
C GLY A 102 23.60 -5.34 7.56
N ALA A 103 22.78 -5.43 6.50
CA ALA A 103 21.63 -6.35 6.41
C ALA A 103 20.59 -6.20 7.54
N GLY A 104 20.41 -4.98 8.07
CA GLY A 104 19.48 -4.73 9.18
C GLY A 104 20.05 -4.97 10.57
N THR A 105 21.35 -5.27 10.70
CA THR A 105 21.99 -5.49 12.01
C THR A 105 21.87 -4.29 12.92
N SER A 106 21.99 -3.08 12.37
CA SER A 106 21.83 -1.85 13.14
C SER A 106 20.41 -1.72 13.69
N THR A 107 19.38 -2.06 12.89
CA THR A 107 17.99 -2.12 13.36
C THR A 107 17.77 -3.18 14.45
N ASN A 108 18.29 -4.39 14.26
CA ASN A 108 18.18 -5.46 15.26
C ASN A 108 18.86 -5.07 16.57
N MET A 109 20.06 -4.49 16.49
CA MET A 109 20.78 -4.00 17.66
C MET A 109 20.14 -2.79 18.31
N ASN A 110 19.49 -1.90 17.55
CA ASN A 110 18.69 -0.83 18.11
C ASN A 110 17.55 -1.37 18.97
N ALA A 111 16.84 -2.40 18.51
CA ALA A 111 15.83 -3.06 19.33
C ALA A 111 16.45 -3.69 20.58
N ASN A 112 17.56 -4.42 20.42
CA ASN A 112 18.25 -5.08 21.55
C ASN A 112 18.70 -4.08 22.62
N GLU A 113 19.32 -2.97 22.23
CA GLU A 113 19.83 -1.94 23.15
C GLU A 113 18.69 -1.19 23.84
N VAL A 114 17.65 -0.80 23.11
CA VAL A 114 16.49 -0.11 23.70
C VAL A 114 15.77 -1.02 24.69
N ILE A 115 15.47 -2.27 24.31
CA ILE A 115 14.83 -3.24 25.21
C ILE A 115 15.70 -3.50 26.44
N ALA A 116 17.01 -3.67 26.26
CA ALA A 116 17.92 -3.90 27.38
C ALA A 116 17.91 -2.74 28.37
N ASN A 117 17.99 -1.50 27.91
CA ASN A 117 18.01 -0.33 28.78
C ASN A 117 16.66 -0.06 29.45
N VAL A 118 15.53 -0.29 28.77
CA VAL A 118 14.20 -0.22 29.40
C VAL A 118 14.05 -1.30 30.47
N ALA A 119 14.53 -2.51 30.20
CA ALA A 119 14.50 -3.61 31.16
C ALA A 119 15.42 -3.38 32.36
N LEU A 120 16.61 -2.81 32.16
CA LEU A 120 17.53 -2.42 33.23
C LEU A 120 16.88 -1.41 34.19
N GLU A 121 16.21 -0.39 33.67
CA GLU A 121 15.49 0.57 34.51
C GLU A 121 14.38 -0.09 35.33
N ALA A 122 13.63 -1.02 34.72
CA ALA A 122 12.61 -1.80 35.42
C ALA A 122 13.19 -2.69 36.54
N MET A 123 14.46 -3.09 36.40
CA MET A 123 15.23 -3.84 37.42
C MET A 123 15.92 -2.93 38.46
N GLY A 124 15.82 -1.60 38.33
CA GLY A 124 16.48 -0.64 39.23
C GLY A 124 17.94 -0.35 38.90
N HIS A 125 18.39 -0.68 37.70
CA HIS A 125 19.74 -0.43 37.19
C HIS A 125 19.78 0.79 36.26
N GLN A 126 20.97 1.35 36.05
CA GLN A 126 21.18 2.46 35.13
C GLN A 126 21.33 1.97 33.69
N LYS A 127 20.99 2.84 32.71
CA LYS A 127 21.23 2.57 31.29
C LYS A 127 22.73 2.30 31.04
N GLY A 128 23.03 1.26 30.27
CA GLY A 128 24.40 0.83 29.96
C GLY A 128 25.03 -0.12 30.98
N GLU A 129 24.37 -0.44 32.10
CA GLU A 129 24.84 -1.46 33.07
C GLU A 129 24.59 -2.90 32.58
N TYR A 130 25.11 -3.21 31.40
CA TYR A 130 24.84 -4.47 30.68
C TYR A 130 25.35 -5.74 31.37
N GLN A 131 26.09 -5.63 32.48
CA GLN A 131 26.43 -6.77 33.33
C GLN A 131 25.21 -7.42 33.99
N TYR A 132 24.11 -6.69 34.16
CA TYR A 132 22.87 -7.21 34.74
C TYR A 132 21.90 -7.74 33.68
N LEU A 133 21.85 -7.10 32.51
CA LEU A 133 21.06 -7.52 31.36
C LEU A 133 21.71 -6.98 30.08
N HIS A 134 22.19 -7.89 29.22
CA HIS A 134 23.01 -7.58 28.06
C HIS A 134 22.20 -7.64 26.76
N PRO A 135 22.35 -6.66 25.85
CA PRO A 135 21.61 -6.65 24.58
C PRO A 135 21.89 -7.89 23.72
N ASN A 136 23.12 -8.41 23.71
CA ASN A 136 23.45 -9.60 22.91
C ASN A 136 23.19 -10.92 23.65
N ASN A 137 23.48 -10.98 24.95
CA ASN A 137 23.51 -12.27 25.66
C ASN A 137 22.13 -12.63 26.21
N ASP A 138 21.29 -11.63 26.49
CA ASP A 138 19.97 -11.82 27.07
C ASP A 138 18.86 -11.48 26.06
N VAL A 139 18.86 -10.27 25.48
CA VAL A 139 17.80 -9.85 24.55
C VAL A 139 17.90 -10.55 23.19
N ASN A 140 19.12 -10.73 22.67
CA ASN A 140 19.39 -11.42 21.40
C ASN A 140 19.76 -12.90 21.56
N MET A 141 19.50 -13.50 22.73
CA MET A 141 19.81 -14.91 22.99
C MET A 141 19.17 -15.83 21.93
N ALA A 142 19.95 -16.77 21.40
CA ALA A 142 19.57 -17.73 20.36
C ALA A 142 19.08 -17.12 19.03
N GLN A 143 19.35 -15.82 18.78
CA GLN A 143 18.93 -15.11 17.58
C GLN A 143 20.14 -14.60 16.79
N SER A 144 19.91 -14.37 15.50
CA SER A 144 20.74 -13.53 14.64
C SER A 144 19.93 -12.32 14.18
N THR A 145 20.59 -11.35 13.57
CA THR A 145 19.87 -10.39 12.73
C THR A 145 19.15 -11.11 11.59
N ASN A 146 19.81 -12.10 10.99
CA ASN A 146 19.41 -12.74 9.73
C ASN A 146 18.15 -13.61 9.85
N ASP A 147 17.64 -13.82 11.07
CA ASP A 147 16.35 -14.44 11.31
C ASP A 147 15.39 -13.52 12.07
N ALA A 148 15.86 -12.73 13.04
CA ALA A 148 15.01 -11.80 13.78
C ALA A 148 14.49 -10.63 12.92
N TYR A 149 15.34 -10.04 12.07
CA TYR A 149 15.00 -8.89 11.24
C TYR A 149 14.02 -9.24 10.10
N PRO A 150 14.26 -10.25 9.24
CA PRO A 150 13.28 -10.64 8.21
C PRO A 150 11.95 -11.12 8.81
N THR A 151 11.98 -11.81 9.96
CA THR A 151 10.77 -12.16 10.72
C THR A 151 10.00 -10.89 11.14
N ALA A 152 10.69 -9.87 11.66
CA ALA A 152 10.05 -8.62 12.05
C ALA A 152 9.51 -7.82 10.86
N ILE A 153 10.17 -7.85 9.70
CA ILE A 153 9.64 -7.23 8.47
C ILE A 153 8.31 -7.90 8.10
N ARG A 154 8.30 -9.22 7.96
CA ARG A 154 7.10 -10.00 7.61
C ARG A 154 5.95 -9.73 8.59
N LEU A 155 6.23 -9.81 9.88
CA LEU A 155 5.22 -9.52 10.91
C LEU A 155 4.75 -8.06 10.87
N GLY A 156 5.65 -7.10 10.70
CA GLY A 156 5.27 -5.68 10.61
C GLY A 156 4.35 -5.39 9.42
N LEU A 157 4.57 -6.06 8.29
CA LEU A 157 3.69 -5.99 7.12
C LEU A 157 2.31 -6.61 7.42
N LEU A 158 2.26 -7.77 8.08
CA LEU A 158 1.00 -8.40 8.51
C LEU A 158 0.22 -7.51 9.48
N LEU A 159 0.87 -6.89 10.47
CA LEU A 159 0.24 -5.98 11.44
C LEU A 159 -0.28 -4.67 10.83
N GLY A 160 0.23 -4.28 9.66
CA GLY A 160 -0.24 -3.12 8.88
C GLY A 160 -1.27 -3.48 7.82
N HIS A 161 -1.49 -4.77 7.56
CA HIS A 161 -2.26 -5.25 6.42
C HIS A 161 -3.73 -4.85 6.47
N ASP A 162 -4.37 -5.00 7.63
CA ASP A 162 -5.81 -4.71 7.79
C ASP A 162 -6.14 -3.23 7.53
N ALA A 163 -5.24 -2.32 7.91
CA ALA A 163 -5.42 -0.90 7.65
C ALA A 163 -5.40 -0.59 6.14
N LEU A 164 -4.49 -1.22 5.40
CA LEU A 164 -4.44 -1.11 3.94
C LEU A 164 -5.73 -1.64 3.30
N LEU A 165 -6.20 -2.82 3.72
CA LEU A 165 -7.44 -3.41 3.22
C LEU A 165 -8.65 -2.53 3.53
N SER A 166 -8.72 -1.95 4.73
CA SER A 166 -9.81 -1.08 5.16
C SER A 166 -9.88 0.21 4.33
N SER A 167 -8.74 0.84 4.04
CA SER A 167 -8.69 2.02 3.17
C SER A 167 -9.10 1.70 1.74
N LEU A 168 -8.65 0.56 1.19
CA LEU A 168 -9.05 0.11 -0.14
C LEU A 168 -10.54 -0.20 -0.22
N ASP A 169 -11.09 -0.94 0.75
CA ASP A 169 -12.54 -1.24 0.83
C ASP A 169 -13.37 0.04 0.97
N SER A 170 -12.95 0.98 1.83
CA SER A 170 -13.63 2.26 1.99
C SER A 170 -13.67 3.07 0.68
N LEU A 171 -12.60 3.03 -0.11
CA LEU A 171 -12.56 3.65 -1.43
C LEU A 171 -13.48 2.92 -2.43
N ILE A 172 -13.49 1.59 -2.42
CA ILE A 172 -14.40 0.75 -3.24
C ILE A 172 -15.86 1.09 -2.94
N GLN A 173 -16.25 1.19 -1.67
CA GLN A 173 -17.61 1.54 -1.28
C GLN A 173 -18.00 2.94 -1.78
N ALA A 174 -17.08 3.91 -1.76
CA ALA A 174 -17.33 5.24 -2.30
C ALA A 174 -17.55 5.22 -3.83
N PHE A 175 -16.76 4.43 -4.58
CA PHE A 175 -17.00 4.24 -6.01
C PHE A 175 -18.34 3.54 -6.27
N ALA A 176 -18.67 2.50 -5.51
CA ALA A 176 -19.94 1.78 -5.66
C ALA A 176 -21.15 2.67 -5.36
N ALA A 177 -21.06 3.52 -4.33
CA ALA A 177 -22.08 4.50 -3.99
C ALA A 177 -22.30 5.51 -5.14
N LYS A 178 -21.21 6.05 -5.71
CA LYS A 178 -21.29 6.92 -6.90
C LYS A 178 -21.80 6.19 -8.14
N GLY A 179 -21.46 4.92 -8.28
CA GLY A 179 -22.03 4.04 -9.29
C GLY A 179 -23.55 4.01 -9.21
N LYS A 180 -24.11 3.79 -8.01
CA LYS A 180 -25.56 3.80 -7.79
C LYS A 180 -26.18 5.19 -7.99
N GLU A 181 -25.50 6.25 -7.53
CA GLU A 181 -25.96 7.63 -7.69
C GLU A 181 -26.06 8.04 -9.17
N PHE A 182 -25.16 7.56 -10.02
CA PHE A 182 -25.09 7.92 -11.44
C PHE A 182 -25.69 6.87 -12.38
N ASP A 183 -26.45 5.91 -11.86
CA ASP A 183 -27.01 4.80 -12.66
C ASP A 183 -27.96 5.28 -13.77
N HIS A 184 -28.60 6.44 -13.61
CA HIS A 184 -29.48 7.06 -14.62
C HIS A 184 -28.75 8.01 -15.58
N VAL A 185 -27.50 8.38 -15.31
CA VAL A 185 -26.80 9.41 -16.09
C VAL A 185 -26.14 8.80 -17.31
N LEU A 186 -26.85 8.89 -18.44
CA LEU A 186 -26.33 8.46 -19.75
C LEU A 186 -25.18 9.37 -20.21
N LYS A 187 -24.12 8.76 -20.72
CA LYS A 187 -22.93 9.43 -21.28
C LYS A 187 -22.40 8.68 -22.49
N MET A 188 -21.50 9.33 -23.21
CA MET A 188 -20.82 8.71 -24.34
C MET A 188 -19.60 7.92 -23.87
N GLY A 189 -19.58 6.60 -24.15
CA GLY A 189 -18.40 5.78 -23.98
C GLY A 189 -17.30 6.22 -24.95
N ARG A 190 -16.03 6.05 -24.54
CA ARG A 190 -14.88 6.38 -25.39
C ARG A 190 -13.87 5.25 -25.43
N THR A 191 -13.47 4.87 -26.63
CA THR A 191 -12.38 3.92 -26.87
C THR A 191 -11.35 4.58 -27.77
N GLN A 192 -10.06 4.50 -27.42
CA GLN A 192 -9.00 5.22 -28.13
C GLN A 192 -9.24 6.76 -28.18
N LEU A 193 -9.90 7.30 -27.14
CA LEU A 193 -10.33 8.70 -27.04
C LEU A 193 -11.35 9.15 -28.11
N GLN A 194 -11.86 8.24 -28.94
CA GLN A 194 -12.94 8.49 -29.90
C GLN A 194 -14.29 8.10 -29.31
N ASP A 195 -15.34 8.75 -29.78
CA ASP A 195 -16.73 8.40 -29.48
C ASP A 195 -17.00 6.92 -29.83
N ALA A 196 -17.61 6.18 -28.92
CA ALA A 196 -17.90 4.75 -29.08
C ALA A 196 -19.42 4.48 -29.10
N VAL A 197 -19.95 3.88 -28.03
CA VAL A 197 -21.39 3.67 -27.80
C VAL A 197 -21.82 4.23 -26.44
N PRO A 198 -23.11 4.51 -26.22
CA PRO A 198 -23.59 5.00 -24.94
C PRO A 198 -23.34 4.02 -23.78
N MET A 199 -23.15 4.58 -22.59
CA MET A 199 -23.10 3.88 -21.31
C MET A 199 -23.61 4.81 -20.21
N THR A 200 -23.79 4.34 -18.98
CA THR A 200 -24.04 5.26 -17.85
C THR A 200 -22.77 5.59 -17.08
N LEU A 201 -22.71 6.78 -16.48
CA LEU A 201 -21.68 7.09 -15.49
C LEU A 201 -21.71 6.07 -14.34
N GLY A 202 -22.89 5.56 -13.98
CA GLY A 202 -23.03 4.48 -13.01
C GLY A 202 -22.30 3.20 -13.41
N GLN A 203 -22.40 2.77 -14.68
CA GLN A 203 -21.60 1.64 -15.21
C GLN A 203 -20.09 1.90 -15.10
N GLU A 204 -19.64 3.12 -15.42
CA GLU A 204 -18.22 3.50 -15.35
C GLU A 204 -17.68 3.47 -13.91
N PHE A 205 -18.40 4.06 -12.96
CA PHE A 205 -18.01 4.07 -11.54
C PHE A 205 -18.12 2.69 -10.89
N ARG A 206 -19.12 1.88 -11.27
CA ARG A 206 -19.17 0.47 -10.85
C ARG A 206 -17.97 -0.31 -11.38
N ALA A 207 -17.51 -0.05 -12.61
CA ALA A 207 -16.30 -0.69 -13.14
C ALA A 207 -15.04 -0.31 -12.33
N PHE A 208 -14.93 0.95 -11.87
CA PHE A 208 -13.86 1.36 -10.94
C PHE A 208 -13.92 0.59 -9.61
N ALA A 209 -15.12 0.45 -9.02
CA ALA A 209 -15.30 -0.35 -7.82
C ALA A 209 -14.90 -1.82 -8.07
N THR A 210 -15.40 -2.44 -9.14
CA THR A 210 -15.12 -3.85 -9.48
C THR A 210 -13.64 -4.12 -9.64
N THR A 211 -12.91 -3.29 -10.40
CA THR A 211 -11.48 -3.54 -10.64
C THR A 211 -10.63 -3.38 -9.37
N MET A 212 -11.06 -2.55 -8.42
CA MET A 212 -10.43 -2.41 -7.11
C MET A 212 -10.80 -3.57 -6.17
N THR A 213 -12.04 -4.05 -6.21
CA THR A 213 -12.50 -5.23 -5.45
C THR A 213 -11.69 -6.48 -5.79
N GLU A 214 -11.34 -6.69 -7.06
CA GLU A 214 -10.44 -7.78 -7.47
C GLU A 214 -9.07 -7.72 -6.77
N ASP A 215 -8.52 -6.52 -6.60
CA ASP A 215 -7.21 -6.32 -5.97
C ASP A 215 -7.32 -6.41 -4.44
N LEU A 216 -8.43 -5.96 -3.85
CA LEU A 216 -8.75 -6.18 -2.43
C LEU A 216 -8.78 -7.68 -2.09
N GLN A 217 -9.45 -8.48 -2.91
CA GLN A 217 -9.52 -9.94 -2.71
C GLN A 217 -8.14 -10.59 -2.79
N ARG A 218 -7.30 -10.16 -3.75
CA ARG A 218 -5.94 -10.68 -3.91
C ARG A 218 -5.02 -10.28 -2.77
N LEU A 219 -5.04 -9.01 -2.36
CA LEU A 219 -4.23 -8.55 -1.23
C LEU A 219 -4.59 -9.30 0.05
N ARG A 220 -5.90 -9.47 0.30
CA ARG A 220 -6.42 -10.19 1.46
C ARG A 220 -5.94 -11.64 1.54
N SER A 221 -5.80 -12.34 0.40
CA SER A 221 -5.32 -13.73 0.39
C SER A 221 -3.80 -13.85 0.36
N LEU A 222 -3.12 -13.02 -0.43
CA LEU A 222 -1.69 -13.17 -0.72
C LEU A 222 -0.79 -12.79 0.46
N ALA A 223 -1.14 -11.76 1.24
CA ALA A 223 -0.24 -11.34 2.31
C ALA A 223 -0.11 -12.40 3.42
N PRO A 224 -1.20 -13.02 3.92
CA PRO A 224 -1.07 -14.17 4.81
C PRO A 224 -0.28 -15.30 4.17
N GLU A 225 -0.60 -15.68 2.93
CA GLU A 225 0.08 -16.79 2.22
C GLU A 225 1.59 -16.60 2.10
N LEU A 226 2.06 -15.37 1.80
CA LEU A 226 3.47 -15.08 1.54
C LEU A 226 4.27 -14.75 2.80
N LEU A 227 3.65 -14.18 3.83
CA LEU A 227 4.35 -13.53 4.94
C LEU A 227 4.27 -14.30 6.26
N THR A 228 3.42 -15.34 6.37
CA THR A 228 3.32 -16.13 7.61
C THR A 228 4.47 -17.11 7.79
N GLU A 229 5.13 -17.49 6.71
CA GLU A 229 6.34 -18.31 6.76
C GLU A 229 7.53 -17.47 7.20
N ILE A 230 8.18 -17.86 8.30
CA ILE A 230 9.30 -17.12 8.92
C ILE A 230 10.50 -18.03 9.22
N ASN A 231 11.70 -17.46 9.17
CA ASN A 231 12.95 -18.18 9.40
C ASN A 231 13.50 -18.05 10.84
N LEU A 232 12.71 -17.55 11.79
CA LEU A 232 13.12 -17.42 13.20
C LEU A 232 13.66 -18.76 13.75
N GLY A 233 14.90 -18.76 14.26
CA GLY A 233 15.62 -19.97 14.64
C GLY A 233 16.63 -20.45 13.59
N GLY A 234 16.66 -19.82 12.41
CA GLY A 234 17.68 -20.05 11.38
C GLY A 234 19.06 -19.53 11.79
N THR A 235 19.13 -18.58 12.73
CA THR A 235 20.36 -17.95 13.23
C THR A 235 21.18 -17.31 12.10
N ALA A 236 22.48 -17.57 12.01
CA ALA A 236 23.38 -16.85 11.10
C ALA A 236 23.08 -17.11 9.61
N ILE A 237 22.83 -18.36 9.23
CA ILE A 237 22.75 -18.78 7.81
C ILE A 237 21.69 -19.87 7.57
N GLY A 238 20.74 -20.02 8.49
CA GLY A 238 19.68 -21.04 8.43
C GLY A 238 20.01 -22.38 9.09
N THR A 239 21.24 -22.61 9.55
CA THR A 239 21.62 -23.90 10.17
C THR A 239 21.14 -24.08 11.61
N GLY A 240 20.64 -23.02 12.26
CA GLY A 240 20.28 -23.04 13.68
C GLY A 240 21.46 -23.14 14.64
N ILE A 241 22.69 -22.83 14.19
CA ILE A 241 23.88 -22.90 15.05
C ILE A 241 23.72 -21.98 16.27
N ASN A 242 24.11 -22.48 17.45
CA ASN A 242 23.96 -21.83 18.75
C ASN A 242 22.51 -21.64 19.25
N ALA A 243 21.51 -22.20 18.58
CA ALA A 243 20.16 -22.32 19.12
C ALA A 243 19.92 -23.72 19.72
N ASP A 244 19.10 -23.79 20.76
CA ASP A 244 18.60 -25.05 21.30
C ASP A 244 17.68 -25.74 20.27
N PRO A 245 17.71 -27.07 20.10
CA PRO A 245 16.81 -27.77 19.17
C PRO A 245 15.32 -27.50 19.39
N GLY A 246 14.90 -27.19 20.63
CA GLY A 246 13.52 -26.81 20.95
C GLY A 246 13.19 -25.34 20.72
N TYR A 247 14.20 -24.48 20.46
CA TYR A 247 14.04 -23.03 20.37
C TYR A 247 13.08 -22.62 19.25
N GLN A 248 13.27 -23.12 18.04
CA GLN A 248 12.48 -22.70 16.88
C GLN A 248 10.98 -22.92 17.11
N ALA A 249 10.60 -24.14 17.51
CA ALA A 249 9.19 -24.49 17.70
C ALA A 249 8.53 -23.61 18.75
N LEU A 250 9.21 -23.39 19.89
CA LEU A 250 8.70 -22.53 20.96
C LEU A 250 8.67 -21.06 20.54
N ALA A 251 9.73 -20.52 19.95
CA ALA A 251 9.80 -19.11 19.57
C ALA A 251 8.73 -18.76 18.53
N VAL A 252 8.52 -19.60 17.51
CA VAL A 252 7.46 -19.38 16.51
C VAL A 252 6.07 -19.51 17.14
N GLN A 253 5.84 -20.52 17.99
CA GLN A 253 4.58 -20.68 18.71
C GLN A 253 4.25 -19.46 19.58
N ARG A 254 5.24 -18.97 20.35
CA ARG A 254 5.09 -17.78 21.20
C ARG A 254 4.82 -16.55 20.36
N LEU A 255 5.55 -16.36 19.26
CA LEU A 255 5.35 -15.22 18.36
C LEU A 255 3.97 -15.22 17.72
N ALA A 256 3.48 -16.38 17.28
CA ALA A 256 2.12 -16.53 16.75
C ALA A 256 1.06 -16.15 17.80
N ALA A 257 1.25 -16.60 19.05
CA ALA A 257 0.34 -16.28 20.14
C ALA A 257 0.34 -14.78 20.51
N ILE A 258 1.51 -14.15 20.58
CA ILE A 258 1.66 -12.72 20.93
C ILE A 258 1.09 -11.82 19.82
N SER A 259 1.37 -12.15 18.56
CA SER A 259 0.98 -11.34 17.41
C SER A 259 -0.46 -11.56 16.96
N GLY A 260 -1.07 -12.69 17.32
CA GLY A 260 -2.36 -13.13 16.77
C GLY A 260 -2.29 -13.53 15.30
N GLN A 261 -1.10 -13.68 14.72
CA GLN A 261 -0.88 -14.08 13.33
C GLN A 261 -0.55 -15.57 13.24
N PRO A 262 -1.01 -16.29 12.20
CA PRO A 262 -0.79 -17.74 12.05
C PRO A 262 0.61 -18.03 11.50
N LEU A 263 1.65 -17.58 12.21
CA LEU A 263 3.05 -17.73 11.78
C LEU A 263 3.50 -19.19 11.86
N VAL A 264 4.27 -19.62 10.87
CA VAL A 264 4.80 -20.98 10.75
C VAL A 264 6.30 -20.94 10.43
N PRO A 265 7.09 -21.92 10.89
CA PRO A 265 8.49 -22.01 10.51
C PRO A 265 8.61 -22.32 9.02
N ALA A 266 9.60 -21.74 8.35
CA ALA A 266 9.96 -22.10 6.99
C ALA A 266 10.35 -23.58 6.87
N ALA A 267 9.99 -24.20 5.75
CA ALA A 267 10.29 -25.60 5.49
C ALA A 267 11.81 -25.87 5.40
N ASP A 268 12.57 -24.89 4.89
CA ASP A 268 14.03 -24.89 4.87
C ASP A 268 14.55 -23.52 5.30
N LEU A 269 15.22 -23.48 6.46
CA LEU A 269 15.76 -22.25 7.02
C LEU A 269 16.98 -21.72 6.26
N ILE A 270 17.74 -22.57 5.57
CA ILE A 270 18.89 -22.16 4.76
C ILE A 270 18.41 -21.39 3.54
N GLU A 271 17.35 -21.89 2.90
CA GLU A 271 16.68 -21.21 1.78
C GLU A 271 16.04 -19.90 2.25
N ALA A 272 15.23 -19.94 3.30
CA ALA A 272 14.47 -18.77 3.76
C ALA A 272 15.34 -17.62 4.30
N THR A 273 16.62 -17.87 4.62
CA THR A 273 17.55 -16.83 5.08
C THR A 273 18.07 -15.95 3.93
N SER A 274 18.04 -16.42 2.69
CA SER A 274 18.43 -15.61 1.52
C SER A 274 17.25 -15.21 0.63
N ASP A 275 16.09 -15.87 0.77
CA ASP A 275 14.93 -15.65 -0.11
C ASP A 275 14.17 -14.34 0.16
N MET A 276 14.01 -13.57 -0.93
CA MET A 276 13.24 -12.32 -0.97
C MET A 276 12.01 -12.42 -1.88
N GLY A 277 11.67 -13.61 -2.39
CA GLY A 277 10.61 -13.82 -3.38
C GLY A 277 9.23 -13.39 -2.89
N ALA A 278 8.90 -13.67 -1.62
CA ALA A 278 7.66 -13.23 -1.00
C ALA A 278 7.49 -11.69 -1.05
N PHE A 279 8.57 -10.95 -0.78
CA PHE A 279 8.57 -9.48 -0.81
C PHE A 279 8.41 -8.94 -2.22
N VAL A 280 9.05 -9.56 -3.22
CA VAL A 280 8.90 -9.21 -4.64
C VAL A 280 7.46 -9.38 -5.11
N LEU A 281 6.84 -10.53 -4.80
CA LEU A 281 5.45 -10.80 -5.19
C LEU A 281 4.48 -9.84 -4.52
N PHE A 282 4.67 -9.59 -3.22
CA PHE A 282 3.82 -8.66 -2.48
C PHE A 282 3.97 -7.21 -2.99
N SER A 283 5.18 -6.75 -3.27
CA SER A 283 5.44 -5.45 -3.91
C SER A 283 4.75 -5.34 -5.28
N GLY A 284 4.81 -6.41 -6.09
CA GLY A 284 4.14 -6.47 -7.38
C GLY A 284 2.62 -6.26 -7.29
N MET A 285 1.99 -6.72 -6.20
CA MET A 285 0.57 -6.49 -5.93
C MET A 285 0.26 -5.04 -5.55
N LEU A 286 1.13 -4.39 -4.78
CA LEU A 286 1.02 -2.96 -4.48
C LEU A 286 1.16 -2.13 -5.76
N LYS A 287 2.14 -2.45 -6.62
CA LYS A 287 2.31 -1.85 -7.95
C LYS A 287 1.05 -2.02 -8.79
N ARG A 288 0.51 -3.23 -8.90
CA ARG A 288 -0.72 -3.50 -9.68
C ARG A 288 -1.88 -2.61 -9.23
N THR A 289 -2.09 -2.53 -7.92
CA THR A 289 -3.14 -1.69 -7.32
C THR A 289 -2.91 -0.22 -7.68
N ALA A 290 -1.67 0.26 -7.56
CA ALA A 290 -1.28 1.63 -7.90
C ALA A 290 -1.47 1.95 -9.40
N VAL A 291 -1.15 1.03 -10.31
CA VAL A 291 -1.38 1.19 -11.76
C VAL A 291 -2.86 1.41 -12.06
N LYS A 292 -3.73 0.55 -11.51
CA LYS A 292 -5.18 0.67 -11.70
C LYS A 292 -5.74 1.96 -11.10
N LEU A 293 -5.30 2.32 -9.88
CA LEU A 293 -5.70 3.57 -9.23
C LEU A 293 -5.27 4.80 -10.04
N SER A 294 -4.05 4.77 -10.61
CA SER A 294 -3.55 5.82 -11.50
C SER A 294 -4.43 5.97 -12.75
N LYS A 295 -4.86 4.86 -13.36
CA LYS A 295 -5.79 4.89 -14.49
C LYS A 295 -7.11 5.55 -14.11
N ILE A 296 -7.71 5.17 -12.98
CA ILE A 296 -8.95 5.79 -12.49
C ILE A 296 -8.76 7.30 -12.31
N CYS A 297 -7.66 7.73 -11.70
CA CYS A 297 -7.36 9.15 -11.55
C CYS A 297 -7.17 9.87 -12.90
N ASN A 298 -6.57 9.22 -13.90
CA ASN A 298 -6.45 9.77 -15.25
C ASN A 298 -7.83 9.98 -15.89
N ASP A 299 -8.73 9.01 -15.76
CA ASP A 299 -10.10 9.14 -16.25
C ASP A 299 -10.81 10.30 -15.55
N LEU A 300 -10.74 10.39 -14.22
CA LEU A 300 -11.37 11.48 -13.47
C LEU A 300 -10.86 12.87 -13.90
N ARG A 301 -9.56 13.01 -14.17
CA ARG A 301 -8.98 14.26 -14.70
C ARG A 301 -9.48 14.58 -16.10
N LEU A 302 -9.60 13.56 -16.95
CA LEU A 302 -10.07 13.73 -18.33
C LEU A 302 -11.56 14.09 -18.38
N LEU A 303 -12.40 13.36 -17.62
CA LEU A 303 -13.84 13.58 -17.54
C LEU A 303 -14.21 14.95 -16.95
N SER A 304 -13.38 15.48 -16.04
CA SER A 304 -13.56 16.81 -15.44
C SER A 304 -12.86 17.95 -16.19
N SER A 305 -12.24 17.67 -17.33
CA SER A 305 -11.58 18.72 -18.14
C SER A 305 -12.59 19.76 -18.61
N GLY A 306 -12.30 21.05 -18.41
CA GLY A 306 -13.26 22.12 -18.69
C GLY A 306 -12.88 23.47 -18.03
N PRO A 307 -13.85 24.36 -17.78
CA PRO A 307 -15.30 24.11 -17.84
C PRO A 307 -15.94 24.31 -19.23
N ARG A 308 -15.22 24.93 -20.18
CA ARG A 308 -15.80 25.29 -21.50
C ARG A 308 -15.19 24.55 -22.69
N THR A 309 -13.91 24.18 -22.59
CA THR A 309 -13.11 23.67 -23.72
C THR A 309 -12.60 22.25 -23.49
N GLY A 310 -13.30 21.47 -22.66
CA GLY A 310 -12.98 20.07 -22.36
C GLY A 310 -14.22 19.19 -22.44
N ILE A 311 -14.13 17.98 -21.87
CA ILE A 311 -15.23 17.01 -21.85
C ILE A 311 -16.35 17.48 -20.88
N ASN A 312 -15.96 17.84 -19.66
CA ASN A 312 -16.81 18.40 -18.62
C ASN A 312 -18.04 17.53 -18.26
N GLU A 313 -17.88 16.20 -18.20
CA GLU A 313 -18.96 15.25 -17.84
C GLU A 313 -19.18 15.17 -16.33
N ILE A 314 -18.16 15.46 -15.52
CA ILE A 314 -18.24 15.45 -14.06
C ILE A 314 -17.58 16.69 -13.46
N ASN A 315 -18.01 17.06 -12.25
CA ASN A 315 -17.34 18.06 -11.43
C ASN A 315 -16.64 17.37 -10.27
N LEU A 316 -15.37 17.70 -10.06
CA LEU A 316 -14.64 17.31 -8.85
C LEU A 316 -14.76 18.41 -7.79
N PRO A 317 -14.77 18.07 -6.49
CA PRO A 317 -14.76 19.07 -5.43
C PRO A 317 -13.58 20.04 -5.56
N ALA A 318 -13.86 21.34 -5.50
CA ALA A 318 -12.83 22.37 -5.51
C ALA A 318 -12.07 22.37 -4.17
N ARG A 319 -10.76 22.07 -4.20
CA ARG A 319 -9.93 21.97 -2.99
C ARG A 319 -8.96 23.13 -2.78
N GLN A 320 -8.53 23.78 -3.85
CA GLN A 320 -7.66 24.95 -3.78
C GLN A 320 -7.72 25.74 -5.11
N PRO A 321 -7.35 27.03 -5.09
CA PRO A 321 -7.16 27.81 -6.32
C PRO A 321 -6.17 27.11 -7.26
N GLY A 322 -6.56 26.95 -8.53
CA GLY A 322 -5.80 26.19 -9.53
C GLY A 322 -4.72 26.99 -10.26
N SER A 323 -4.69 28.31 -10.10
CA SER A 323 -3.70 29.17 -10.75
C SER A 323 -3.50 30.45 -9.95
N SER A 324 -2.24 30.90 -9.88
CA SER A 324 -1.90 32.21 -9.32
C SER A 324 -2.33 33.38 -10.20
N ILE A 325 -2.61 33.16 -11.49
CA ILE A 325 -2.88 34.22 -12.49
C ILE A 325 -4.28 34.16 -13.11
N MET A 326 -4.95 33.00 -13.13
CA MET A 326 -6.29 32.86 -13.71
C MET A 326 -7.35 32.81 -12.61
N PRO A 327 -8.07 33.92 -12.33
CA PRO A 327 -9.16 33.92 -11.36
C PRO A 327 -10.23 32.88 -11.73
N GLY A 328 -10.67 32.10 -10.75
CA GLY A 328 -11.73 31.10 -10.92
C GLY A 328 -11.29 29.75 -11.50
N LYS A 329 -10.02 29.57 -11.91
CA LYS A 329 -9.53 28.24 -12.32
C LYS A 329 -9.37 27.31 -11.12
N VAL A 330 -9.90 26.10 -11.22
CA VAL A 330 -9.76 25.02 -10.24
C VAL A 330 -9.17 23.79 -10.95
N ASN A 331 -8.15 23.17 -10.37
CA ASN A 331 -7.49 21.98 -10.95
C ASN A 331 -7.90 20.70 -10.21
N PRO A 332 -7.82 19.53 -10.86
CA PRO A 332 -8.09 18.23 -10.25
C PRO A 332 -6.89 17.74 -9.41
N VAL A 333 -6.49 18.53 -8.40
CA VAL A 333 -5.24 18.31 -7.64
C VAL A 333 -5.21 17.01 -6.85
N ILE A 334 -6.37 16.49 -6.43
CA ILE A 334 -6.44 15.23 -5.66
C ILE A 334 -6.08 14.03 -6.55
N PRO A 335 -6.73 13.81 -7.71
CA PRO A 335 -6.26 12.83 -8.70
C PRO A 335 -4.78 13.00 -9.11
N GLU A 336 -4.30 14.24 -9.29
CA GLU A 336 -2.89 14.50 -9.65
C GLU A 336 -1.91 14.01 -8.57
N ALA A 337 -2.22 14.23 -7.29
CA ALA A 337 -1.41 13.74 -6.18
C ALA A 337 -1.41 12.20 -6.10
N VAL A 338 -2.55 11.56 -6.35
CA VAL A 338 -2.65 10.10 -6.39
C VAL A 338 -1.85 9.51 -7.56
N ASN A 339 -1.86 10.16 -8.73
CA ASN A 339 -1.02 9.73 -9.86
C ASN A 339 0.47 9.76 -9.48
N GLN A 340 0.93 10.81 -8.81
CA GLN A 340 2.33 10.91 -8.36
C GLN A 340 2.69 9.82 -7.34
N VAL A 341 1.80 9.53 -6.39
CA VAL A 341 1.96 8.40 -5.45
C VAL A 341 2.06 7.08 -6.21
N ALA A 342 1.20 6.86 -7.21
CA ALA A 342 1.25 5.64 -7.99
C ALA A 342 2.59 5.48 -8.74
N PHE A 343 3.14 6.57 -9.30
CA PHE A 343 4.45 6.54 -9.95
C PHE A 343 5.58 6.24 -8.95
N ALA A 344 5.52 6.80 -7.74
CA ALA A 344 6.47 6.51 -6.68
C ALA A 344 6.45 5.03 -6.28
N ILE A 345 5.25 4.44 -6.14
CA ILE A 345 5.10 3.00 -5.83
C ILE A 345 5.68 2.13 -6.95
N MET A 346 5.46 2.48 -8.22
CA MET A 346 6.06 1.77 -9.36
C MET A 346 7.60 1.84 -9.33
N GLY A 347 8.16 3.00 -8.96
CA GLY A 347 9.61 3.17 -8.79
C GLY A 347 10.16 2.38 -7.59
N ASN A 348 9.42 2.37 -6.48
CA ASN A 348 9.74 1.59 -5.29
C ASN A 348 9.77 0.08 -5.59
N ASP A 349 8.82 -0.42 -6.39
CA ASP A 349 8.78 -1.83 -6.82
C ASP A 349 10.02 -2.22 -7.63
N LEU A 350 10.48 -1.37 -8.55
CA LEU A 350 11.70 -1.63 -9.31
C LEU A 350 12.94 -1.60 -8.41
N ALA A 351 13.06 -0.60 -7.53
CA ALA A 351 14.17 -0.51 -6.59
C ALA A 351 14.24 -1.76 -5.69
N LEU A 352 13.09 -2.23 -5.23
CA LEU A 352 12.95 -3.46 -4.46
C LEU A 352 13.34 -4.70 -5.28
N THR A 353 12.89 -4.78 -6.53
CA THR A 353 13.22 -5.91 -7.43
C THR A 353 14.73 -6.03 -7.61
N VAL A 354 15.43 -4.91 -7.84
CA VAL A 354 16.90 -4.89 -7.97
C VAL A 354 17.58 -5.24 -6.64
N ALA A 355 17.03 -4.78 -5.51
CA ALA A 355 17.54 -5.15 -4.19
C ALA A 355 17.40 -6.67 -3.91
N ALA A 356 16.26 -7.26 -4.30
CA ALA A 356 16.01 -8.68 -4.15
C ALA A 356 16.96 -9.54 -5.01
N GLU A 357 17.29 -9.08 -6.23
CA GLU A 357 18.28 -9.75 -7.10
C GLU A 357 19.69 -9.70 -6.53
N GLY A 358 20.06 -8.63 -5.81
CA GLY A 358 21.39 -8.43 -5.22
C GLY A 358 21.77 -9.37 -4.06
N GLY A 359 21.05 -10.47 -3.86
CA GLY A 359 21.39 -11.50 -2.86
C GLY A 359 22.71 -12.20 -3.18
N GLN A 360 23.47 -12.57 -2.14
CA GLN A 360 24.77 -13.21 -2.31
C GLN A 360 24.92 -14.36 -1.33
N LEU A 361 25.01 -15.59 -1.87
CA LEU A 361 25.19 -16.81 -1.08
C LEU A 361 24.07 -16.97 -0.02
N GLN A 362 24.41 -17.01 1.27
CA GLN A 362 23.49 -17.35 2.37
C GLN A 362 22.62 -16.17 2.86
N LEU A 363 22.72 -14.97 2.28
CA LEU A 363 21.97 -13.80 2.78
C LEU A 363 21.70 -12.78 1.67
N ASN A 364 20.58 -12.06 1.77
CA ASN A 364 20.39 -10.82 1.01
C ASN A 364 20.64 -9.59 1.90
N VAL A 365 21.77 -8.92 1.70
CA VAL A 365 22.16 -7.76 2.53
C VAL A 365 21.37 -6.48 2.22
N MET A 366 20.54 -6.48 1.18
CA MET A 366 19.75 -5.34 0.72
C MET A 366 18.36 -5.27 1.36
N GLU A 367 18.06 -6.16 2.32
CA GLU A 367 16.81 -6.19 3.10
C GLU A 367 16.35 -4.83 3.66
N PRO A 368 17.24 -3.92 4.16
CA PRO A 368 16.80 -2.59 4.59
C PRO A 368 16.10 -1.78 3.50
N LEU A 369 16.63 -1.82 2.27
CA LEU A 369 15.99 -1.13 1.14
C LEU A 369 14.65 -1.80 0.79
N ILE A 370 14.60 -3.14 0.78
CA ILE A 370 13.36 -3.90 0.54
C ILE A 370 12.28 -3.49 1.56
N ALA A 371 12.61 -3.56 2.85
CA ALA A 371 11.71 -3.19 3.93
C ALA A 371 11.22 -1.74 3.77
N TYR A 372 12.16 -0.80 3.57
CA TYR A 372 11.83 0.62 3.40
C TYR A 372 10.84 0.84 2.25
N LYS A 373 11.08 0.24 1.09
CA LYS A 373 10.25 0.45 -0.10
C LYS A 373 8.87 -0.19 0.01
N ILE A 374 8.71 -1.33 0.68
CA ILE A 374 7.37 -1.89 0.93
C ILE A 374 6.61 -1.03 1.94
N PHE A 375 7.20 -0.73 3.10
CA PHE A 375 6.52 0.05 4.13
C PHE A 375 6.13 1.45 3.65
N ASP A 376 7.00 2.12 2.88
CA ASP A 376 6.68 3.42 2.27
C ASP A 376 5.53 3.28 1.26
N SER A 377 5.54 2.24 0.42
CA SER A 377 4.48 2.01 -0.58
C SER A 377 3.12 1.75 0.07
N ILE A 378 3.05 0.94 1.13
CA ILE A 378 1.81 0.72 1.89
C ILE A 378 1.30 2.04 2.45
N ARG A 379 2.17 2.79 3.14
CA ARG A 379 1.82 4.06 3.79
C ARG A 379 1.31 5.09 2.78
N LEU A 380 2.00 5.24 1.66
CA LEU A 380 1.62 6.16 0.58
C LEU A 380 0.30 5.74 -0.06
N LEU A 381 0.13 4.44 -0.37
CA LEU A 381 -1.09 3.93 -0.99
C LEU A 381 -2.30 4.13 -0.09
N GLN A 382 -2.18 3.81 1.20
CA GLN A 382 -3.24 4.02 2.19
C GLN A 382 -3.67 5.49 2.22
N ARG A 383 -2.72 6.40 2.43
CA ARG A 383 -2.99 7.86 2.48
C ARG A 383 -3.59 8.38 1.18
N ALA A 384 -3.13 7.90 0.03
CA ALA A 384 -3.64 8.30 -1.27
C ALA A 384 -5.09 7.83 -1.48
N MET A 385 -5.43 6.60 -1.07
CA MET A 385 -6.80 6.08 -1.16
C MET A 385 -7.76 6.84 -0.25
N ASP A 386 -7.36 7.09 1.00
CA ASP A 386 -8.17 7.84 1.96
C ASP A 386 -8.41 9.29 1.46
N MET A 387 -7.34 9.97 1.02
CA MET A 387 -7.42 11.31 0.45
C MET A 387 -8.31 11.34 -0.81
N LEU A 388 -8.15 10.38 -1.72
CA LEU A 388 -8.96 10.31 -2.94
C LEU A 388 -10.44 10.16 -2.59
N ARG A 389 -10.76 9.25 -1.67
CA ARG A 389 -12.12 9.00 -1.20
C ARG A 389 -12.75 10.26 -0.61
N GLU A 390 -12.10 10.84 0.39
CA GLU A 390 -12.64 11.95 1.19
C GLU A 390 -12.66 13.27 0.43
N HIS A 391 -11.60 13.54 -0.32
CA HIS A 391 -11.41 14.84 -0.95
C HIS A 391 -11.83 14.89 -2.42
N CYS A 392 -12.11 13.75 -3.05
CA CYS A 392 -12.58 13.69 -4.43
C CYS A 392 -13.88 12.89 -4.56
N ILE A 393 -13.83 11.55 -4.41
CA ILE A 393 -14.88 10.63 -4.89
C ILE A 393 -16.24 10.93 -4.28
N VAL A 394 -16.32 11.07 -2.95
CA VAL A 394 -17.60 11.29 -2.24
C VAL A 394 -18.33 12.54 -2.75
N GLY A 395 -17.59 13.58 -3.15
CA GLY A 395 -18.15 14.86 -3.57
C GLY A 395 -18.29 15.03 -5.09
N ILE A 396 -18.01 14.02 -5.91
CA ILE A 396 -18.18 14.12 -7.37
C ILE A 396 -19.66 14.34 -7.70
N THR A 397 -19.94 15.25 -8.65
CA THR A 397 -21.28 15.41 -9.25
C THR A 397 -21.20 15.25 -10.76
N ALA A 398 -22.30 14.84 -11.39
CA ALA A 398 -22.38 14.73 -12.84
C ALA A 398 -22.92 16.01 -13.48
N ASN A 399 -22.39 16.38 -14.65
CA ASN A 399 -22.99 17.38 -15.53
C ASN A 399 -23.97 16.69 -16.47
N GLU A 400 -25.13 16.25 -15.95
CA GLU A 400 -26.05 15.36 -16.67
C GLU A 400 -26.48 15.91 -18.04
N GLN A 401 -26.77 17.22 -18.10
CA GLN A 401 -27.14 17.88 -19.35
C GLN A 401 -26.02 17.80 -20.40
N ARG A 402 -24.76 18.00 -19.97
CA ARG A 402 -23.60 17.88 -20.85
C ARG A 402 -23.40 16.44 -21.33
N CYS A 403 -23.56 15.46 -20.44
CA CYS A 403 -23.48 14.04 -20.81
C CYS A 403 -24.55 13.68 -21.85
N ARG A 404 -25.79 14.15 -21.66
CA ARG A 404 -26.89 13.95 -22.61
C ARG A 404 -26.59 14.60 -23.97
N GLU A 405 -26.16 15.87 -23.98
CA GLU A 405 -25.78 16.58 -25.20
C GLU A 405 -24.73 15.81 -26.00
N LEU A 406 -23.70 15.29 -25.34
CA LEU A 406 -22.63 14.52 -25.99
C LEU A 406 -23.14 13.22 -26.62
N VAL A 407 -24.11 12.56 -26.01
CA VAL A 407 -24.73 11.34 -26.58
C VAL A 407 -25.59 11.68 -27.79
N GLU A 408 -26.46 12.69 -27.67
CA GLU A 408 -27.40 13.09 -28.73
C GLU A 408 -26.69 13.59 -29.99
N HIS A 409 -25.52 14.21 -29.84
CA HIS A 409 -24.73 14.74 -30.96
C HIS A 409 -23.64 13.78 -31.45
N SER A 410 -23.45 12.63 -30.80
CA SER A 410 -22.44 11.67 -31.25
C SER A 410 -22.91 10.87 -32.45
N ILE A 411 -22.02 10.71 -33.43
CA ILE A 411 -22.24 9.81 -34.57
C ILE A 411 -22.31 8.34 -34.11
N GLY A 412 -21.61 8.00 -33.02
CA GLY A 412 -21.58 6.65 -32.46
C GLY A 412 -22.96 6.08 -32.11
N LEU A 413 -23.94 6.97 -31.84
CA LEU A 413 -25.34 6.62 -31.59
C LEU A 413 -25.96 5.78 -32.70
N VAL A 414 -25.52 5.96 -33.95
CA VAL A 414 -26.03 5.18 -35.10
C VAL A 414 -25.83 3.68 -34.91
N THR A 415 -24.81 3.27 -34.13
CA THR A 415 -24.50 1.86 -33.87
C THR A 415 -25.64 1.17 -33.13
N ALA A 416 -26.35 1.89 -32.26
CA ALA A 416 -27.55 1.38 -31.58
C ALA A 416 -28.71 1.12 -32.55
N LEU A 417 -28.68 1.73 -33.74
CA LEU A 417 -29.70 1.59 -34.78
C LEU A 417 -29.42 0.44 -35.75
N ASN A 418 -28.20 -0.13 -35.76
CA ASN A 418 -27.78 -1.19 -36.68
C ASN A 418 -28.79 -2.35 -36.80
N PRO A 419 -29.34 -2.90 -35.69
CA PRO A 419 -30.30 -4.01 -35.78
C PRO A 419 -31.62 -3.64 -36.45
N TYR A 420 -31.97 -2.34 -36.49
CA TYR A 420 -33.27 -1.86 -36.96
C TYR A 420 -33.20 -1.36 -38.41
N ILE A 421 -32.15 -0.61 -38.75
CA ILE A 421 -31.99 0.00 -40.08
C ILE A 421 -30.98 -0.74 -40.98
N GLY A 422 -30.21 -1.68 -40.43
CA GLY A 422 -29.16 -2.40 -41.14
C GLY A 422 -27.84 -1.62 -41.23
N TYR A 423 -26.73 -2.35 -41.35
CA TYR A 423 -25.38 -1.78 -41.34
C TYR A 423 -25.13 -0.77 -42.46
N GLU A 424 -25.64 -1.03 -43.67
CA GLU A 424 -25.45 -0.14 -44.83
C GLU A 424 -26.12 1.23 -44.62
N ASN A 425 -27.35 1.26 -44.12
CA ASN A 425 -28.04 2.50 -43.79
C ASN A 425 -27.35 3.25 -42.65
N ALA A 426 -26.97 2.53 -41.58
CA ALA A 426 -26.24 3.13 -40.47
C ALA A 426 -24.91 3.77 -40.92
N THR A 427 -24.13 3.08 -41.74
CA THR A 427 -22.86 3.59 -42.29
C THR A 427 -23.08 4.82 -43.16
N ARG A 428 -24.11 4.80 -44.01
CA ARG A 428 -24.45 5.94 -44.87
C ARG A 428 -24.87 7.16 -44.04
N ILE A 429 -25.72 6.97 -43.04
CA ILE A 429 -26.14 8.03 -42.12
C ILE A 429 -24.94 8.60 -41.36
N ALA A 430 -24.05 7.75 -40.84
CA ALA A 430 -22.82 8.20 -40.18
C ALA A 430 -21.94 9.06 -41.10
N ARG A 431 -21.77 8.65 -42.36
CA ARG A 431 -21.00 9.42 -43.34
C ARG A 431 -21.62 10.79 -43.59
N VAL A 432 -22.94 10.85 -43.81
CA VAL A 432 -23.65 12.12 -44.03
C VAL A 432 -23.56 13.02 -42.78
N ALA A 433 -23.74 12.47 -41.58
CA ALA A 433 -23.59 13.22 -40.33
C ALA A 433 -22.18 13.83 -40.20
N LEU A 434 -21.15 13.06 -40.52
CA LEU A 434 -19.76 13.51 -40.47
C LEU A 434 -19.45 14.61 -41.50
N GLU A 435 -19.92 14.44 -42.74
CA GLU A 435 -19.67 15.39 -43.83
C GLU A 435 -20.43 16.71 -43.65
N THR A 436 -21.63 16.66 -43.06
CA THR A 436 -22.53 17.81 -42.97
C THR A 436 -22.58 18.46 -41.58
N GLY A 437 -22.08 17.77 -40.55
CA GLY A 437 -22.19 18.20 -39.14
C GLY A 437 -23.60 18.06 -38.55
N ARG A 438 -24.54 17.41 -39.26
CA ARG A 438 -25.92 17.19 -38.82
C ARG A 438 -26.03 16.01 -37.84
N GLY A 439 -27.08 16.00 -37.03
CA GLY A 439 -27.30 14.95 -36.03
C GLY A 439 -27.76 13.63 -36.66
N VAL A 440 -27.31 12.50 -36.12
CA VAL A 440 -27.76 11.15 -36.56
C VAL A 440 -29.28 11.02 -36.49
N LEU A 441 -29.89 11.46 -35.38
CA LEU A 441 -31.34 11.36 -35.17
C LEU A 441 -32.14 12.24 -36.14
N GLU A 442 -31.57 13.39 -36.52
CA GLU A 442 -32.17 14.28 -37.51
C GLU A 442 -32.25 13.58 -38.88
N LEU A 443 -31.15 12.97 -39.32
CA LEU A 443 -31.06 12.27 -40.61
C LEU A 443 -31.96 11.02 -40.64
N VAL A 444 -32.02 10.26 -39.55
CA VAL A 444 -32.87 9.06 -39.46
C VAL A 444 -34.36 9.41 -39.56
N ARG A 445 -34.78 10.52 -38.93
CA ARG A 445 -36.16 11.04 -39.03
C ARG A 445 -36.47 11.59 -40.40
N GLU A 446 -35.56 12.35 -41.01
CA GLU A 446 -35.73 12.92 -42.34
C GLU A 446 -35.96 11.82 -43.39
N GLU A 447 -35.19 10.74 -43.31
CA GLU A 447 -35.29 9.62 -44.24
C GLU A 447 -36.36 8.60 -43.87
N LYS A 448 -37.06 8.79 -42.74
CA LYS A 448 -38.12 7.91 -42.24
C LYS A 448 -37.68 6.45 -42.13
N LEU A 449 -36.42 6.21 -41.72
CA LEU A 449 -35.88 4.86 -41.55
C LEU A 449 -36.51 4.13 -40.35
N LEU A 450 -37.00 4.90 -39.37
CA LEU A 450 -37.73 4.45 -38.19
C LEU A 450 -38.84 5.47 -37.87
N ASP A 451 -39.92 5.00 -37.23
CA ASP A 451 -40.93 5.90 -36.66
C ASP A 451 -40.46 6.47 -35.30
N ASP A 452 -41.10 7.57 -34.87
CA ASP A 452 -40.73 8.26 -33.64
C ASP A 452 -40.92 7.40 -32.38
N ALA A 453 -41.92 6.51 -32.36
CA ALA A 453 -42.16 5.64 -31.21
C ALA A 453 -41.03 4.60 -31.03
N MET A 454 -40.55 4.03 -32.13
CA MET A 454 -39.42 3.11 -32.14
C MET A 454 -38.12 3.83 -31.81
N LEU A 455 -37.91 5.04 -32.34
CA LEU A 455 -36.74 5.87 -31.99
C LEU A 455 -36.73 6.20 -30.50
N ASP A 456 -37.84 6.72 -29.96
CA ASP A 456 -37.95 7.07 -28.55
C ASP A 456 -37.73 5.86 -27.65
N ASP A 457 -38.21 4.68 -28.05
CA ASP A 457 -37.94 3.44 -27.33
C ASP A 457 -36.45 3.05 -27.41
N ILE A 458 -35.83 3.01 -28.59
CA ILE A 458 -34.40 2.67 -28.74
C ILE A 458 -33.51 3.63 -27.93
N LEU A 459 -33.86 4.92 -27.91
CA LEU A 459 -33.08 5.98 -27.26
C LEU A 459 -33.32 6.11 -25.76
N ARG A 460 -34.14 5.25 -25.16
CA ARG A 460 -34.20 5.15 -23.69
C ARG A 460 -32.83 4.73 -23.14
N PRO A 461 -32.32 5.38 -22.09
CA PRO A 461 -31.03 5.03 -21.49
C PRO A 461 -30.88 3.52 -21.23
N GLU A 462 -31.89 2.88 -20.63
CA GLU A 462 -31.93 1.44 -20.35
C GLU A 462 -31.82 0.55 -21.61
N ASN A 463 -32.25 1.06 -22.76
CA ASN A 463 -32.25 0.32 -24.04
C ASN A 463 -30.96 0.48 -24.83
N MET A 464 -30.06 1.40 -24.44
CA MET A 464 -28.76 1.62 -25.08
C MET A 464 -27.57 1.05 -24.30
N ILE A 465 -27.80 0.57 -23.07
CA ILE A 465 -26.73 0.23 -22.12
C ILE A 465 -26.69 -1.26 -21.75
N ALA A 466 -27.54 -2.09 -22.36
CA ALA A 466 -27.66 -3.51 -22.10
C ALA A 466 -28.09 -4.29 -23.37
N PRO A 467 -27.79 -5.60 -23.45
CA PRO A 467 -28.30 -6.44 -24.53
C PRO A 467 -29.82 -6.43 -24.58
N ARG A 468 -30.38 -6.33 -25.77
CA ARG A 468 -31.82 -6.36 -26.02
C ARG A 468 -32.15 -7.39 -27.10
N LEU A 469 -33.22 -8.15 -26.87
CA LEU A 469 -33.85 -8.92 -27.93
C LEU A 469 -34.56 -7.94 -28.87
N VAL A 470 -33.95 -7.71 -30.02
CA VAL A 470 -34.56 -6.94 -31.11
C VAL A 470 -35.63 -7.82 -31.74
N PRO A 471 -36.86 -7.32 -31.97
CA PRO A 471 -37.85 -8.07 -32.71
C PRO A 471 -37.28 -8.46 -34.07
N LEU A 472 -37.23 -9.76 -34.37
CA LEU A 472 -36.88 -10.21 -35.71
C LEU A 472 -37.90 -9.59 -36.68
N LYS A 473 -37.43 -8.82 -37.66
CA LYS A 473 -38.29 -8.36 -38.77
C LYS A 473 -38.88 -9.62 -39.42
N ALA A 474 -40.21 -9.70 -39.39
CA ALA A 474 -40.97 -10.77 -40.03
C ALA A 474 -40.79 -10.77 -41.56
#